data_AF-A0A3A5ICR2-F1
#
_entry.id   AF-A0A3A5ICR2-F1
#
_cell.length_a   1.000
_cell.length_b   1.000
_cell.length_c   1.000
_cell.angle_alpha   90.00
_cell.angle_beta   90.00
_cell.angle_gamma   90.00
#
_symmetry.space_group_name_H-M   'P 1'
#
loop_
_entity.id
_entity.type
_entity.pdbx_description
1 polymer ?
#
loop_
_entity_poly.entity_id
_entity_poly.type
_entity_poly.pdbx_seq_one_letter_code
_entity_poly.pdbx_strand_id
1 'polypeptide(L)' 'MKGSEALKKFTFVIPIMILVGSLSLWMLNKDYSEIPLQTRLLITAGAVIFSGIISYFLLGSDGENATSSSSGKKRKSK' A
#
# COMPACT_ATOMS: atom_id res chain seq x y z
N MET A 1 16.26 -17.56 15.75
CA MET A 1 15.96 -17.31 14.32
C MET A 1 15.00 -16.13 14.23
N LYS A 2 15.48 -14.92 13.90
CA LYS A 2 14.71 -13.64 13.86
C LYS A 2 14.25 -13.34 12.43
N GLY A 3 13.51 -14.26 11.81
CA GLY A 3 13.01 -14.13 10.43
C GLY A 3 11.52 -13.80 10.32
N SER A 4 10.75 -13.93 11.40
CA SER A 4 9.28 -13.84 11.41
C SER A 4 8.72 -12.42 11.50
N GLU A 5 9.51 -11.45 11.96
CA GLU A 5 9.05 -10.08 12.23
C GLU A 5 8.87 -9.26 10.95
N ALA A 6 9.69 -9.50 9.93
CA ALA A 6 9.60 -8.80 8.65
C ALA A 6 8.32 -9.15 7.90
N LEU A 7 7.95 -10.44 7.84
CA LEU A 7 6.78 -10.91 7.10
C LEU A 7 5.47 -10.34 7.62
N LYS A 8 5.33 -10.18 8.95
CA LYS A 8 4.14 -9.56 9.57
C LYS A 8 3.96 -8.10 9.16
N LYS A 9 5.05 -7.34 9.07
CA LYS A 9 5.02 -5.94 8.63
C LYS A 9 4.67 -5.84 7.14
N PHE A 10 5.19 -6.74 6.31
CA PHE A 10 4.88 -6.76 4.88
C PHE A 10 3.42 -7.11 4.58
N THR A 11 2.74 -7.93 5.40
CA THR A 11 1.31 -8.24 5.23
C THR A 11 0.41 -7.01 5.21
N PHE A 12 0.77 -5.94 5.91
CA PHE A 12 -0.01 -4.69 5.92
C PHE A 12 0.48 -3.67 4.88
N VAL A 13 1.77 -3.65 4.60
CA VAL A 13 2.37 -2.72 3.63
C VAL A 13 1.96 -3.07 2.19
N ILE A 14 1.87 -4.36 1.84
CA ILE A 14 1.48 -4.83 0.50
C ILE A 14 0.11 -4.29 0.03
N PRO A 15 -1.00 -4.42 0.79
CA PRO A 15 -2.29 -3.92 0.35
C PRO A 15 -2.31 -2.39 0.20
N ILE A 16 -1.57 -1.66 1.03
CA ILE A 16 -1.43 -0.20 0.91
C ILE A 16 -0.71 0.16 -0.39
N MET A 17 0.40 -0.53 -0.71
CA MET A 17 1.13 -0.30 -1.96
C MET A 17 0.28 -0.58 -3.20
N ILE A 18 -0.54 -1.65 -3.18
CA ILE A 18 -1.45 -1.97 -4.28
C ILE A 18 -2.54 -0.89 -4.44
N LEU A 19 -3.09 -0.41 -3.32
CA LEU A 19 -4.13 0.62 -3.33
C LEU A 19 -3.58 1.95 -3.88
N VAL A 20 -2.42 2.39 -3.40
CA VAL A 20 -1.76 3.62 -3.87
C VAL A 20 -1.34 3.51 -5.34
N GLY A 21 -0.77 2.38 -5.74
CA GLY A 21 -0.40 2.14 -7.14
C GLY A 21 -1.60 2.21 -8.08
N SER A 22 -2.72 1.57 -7.70
CA SER A 22 -3.96 1.59 -8.48
C SER A 22 -4.56 2.99 -8.58
N LEU A 23 -4.59 3.74 -7.47
CA LEU A 23 -5.08 5.12 -7.44
C LEU A 23 -4.21 6.06 -8.28
N SER A 24 -2.88 5.94 -8.17
CA SER A 24 -1.94 6.74 -8.95
C SER A 24 -2.11 6.47 -10.44
N LEU A 25 -2.16 5.21 -10.86
CA LEU A 25 -2.40 4.87 -12.27
C LEU A 25 -3.75 5.40 -12.76
N TRP A 26 -4.80 5.23 -11.96
CA TRP A 26 -6.14 5.67 -12.35
C TRP A 26 -6.22 7.19 -12.51
N MET A 27 -5.69 7.94 -11.55
CA MET A 27 -5.64 9.41 -11.56
C MET A 27 -4.78 9.93 -12.72
N LEU A 28 -3.59 9.35 -12.94
CA LEU A 28 -2.71 9.77 -14.02
C LEU A 28 -3.28 9.42 -15.40
N ASN A 29 -4.03 8.34 -15.52
CA ASN A 29 -4.67 7.98 -16.79
C ASN A 29 -5.93 8.79 -17.08
N LYS A 30 -6.68 9.17 -16.03
CA LYS A 30 -7.92 9.92 -16.16
C LYS A 30 -7.68 11.41 -16.34
N ASP A 31 -6.88 12.02 -15.48
CA ASP A 31 -6.76 13.48 -15.38
C ASP A 31 -5.46 14.01 -16.00
N TYR A 32 -4.46 13.16 -16.21
CA TYR A 32 -3.14 13.55 -16.72
C TYR A 32 -2.74 12.77 -17.97
N SER A 33 -3.72 12.53 -18.86
CA SER A 33 -3.48 11.72 -20.05
C SER A 33 -2.56 12.38 -21.10
N GLU A 34 -2.22 13.64 -20.89
CA GLU A 34 -1.21 14.39 -21.64
C GLU A 34 0.24 14.07 -21.23
N ILE A 35 0.44 13.52 -20.02
CA ILE A 35 1.78 13.24 -19.49
C ILE A 35 2.35 11.96 -20.12
N PRO A 36 3.62 11.93 -20.57
CA PRO A 36 4.25 10.73 -21.10
C PRO A 36 4.22 9.55 -20.12
N LEU A 37 4.05 8.33 -20.66
CA LEU A 37 3.98 7.10 -19.85
C LEU A 37 5.17 6.90 -18.92
N GLN A 38 6.39 7.26 -19.35
CA GLN A 38 7.59 7.18 -18.52
C GLN A 38 7.45 8.02 -17.25
N THR A 39 6.99 9.26 -17.37
CA THR A 39 6.78 10.16 -16.24
C THR A 39 5.67 9.65 -15.32
N ARG A 40 4.59 9.08 -15.90
CA ARG A 40 3.50 8.48 -15.11
C ARG A 40 3.97 7.29 -14.27
N LEU A 41 4.82 6.45 -14.84
CA LEU A 41 5.43 5.33 -14.13
C LEU A 41 6.38 5.83 -13.04
N LEU A 42 7.14 6.88 -13.30
CA LEU A 42 8.05 7.47 -12.31
C LEU A 42 7.29 8.04 -11.10
N ILE A 43 6.19 8.76 -11.35
CA ILE A 43 5.31 9.30 -10.31
C ILE A 43 4.68 8.17 -9.51
N THR A 44 4.15 7.15 -10.19
CA THR A 44 3.55 5.99 -9.53
C THR A 44 4.57 5.23 -8.69
N ALA A 45 5.77 4.98 -9.25
CA ALA A 45 6.85 4.34 -8.52
C ALA A 45 7.24 5.14 -7.27
N GLY A 46 7.37 6.47 -7.41
CA GLY A 46 7.61 7.37 -6.29
C GLY A 46 6.49 7.32 -5.24
N ALA A 47 5.23 7.36 -5.65
CA ALA A 47 4.07 7.30 -4.76
C ALA A 47 3.99 5.97 -3.98
N VAL A 48 4.21 4.85 -4.67
CA VAL A 48 4.18 3.51 -4.07
C VAL A 48 5.33 3.33 -3.07
N ILE A 49 6.56 3.73 -3.45
CA ILE A 49 7.73 3.67 -2.57
C ILE A 49 7.53 4.58 -1.35
N PHE A 50 7.10 5.82 -1.56
CA PHE A 50 6.86 6.80 -0.50
C PHE A 50 5.80 6.29 0.49
N SER A 51 4.69 5.77 -0.01
CA SER A 51 3.66 5.17 0.83
C SER A 51 4.14 3.92 1.58
N GLY A 52 4.98 3.09 0.94
CA GLY A 52 5.57 1.92 1.59
C GLY A 52 6.48 2.30 2.75
N ILE A 53 7.30 3.35 2.58
CA ILE A 53 8.19 3.88 3.61
C ILE A 53 7.38 4.44 4.78
N ILE A 54 6.36 5.26 4.51
CA ILE A 54 5.50 5.84 5.55
C ILE A 54 4.78 4.73 6.32
N SER A 55 4.19 3.76 5.61
CA SER A 55 3.49 2.63 6.24
C SER A 55 4.43 1.79 7.10
N TYR A 56 5.65 1.52 6.64
CA TYR A 56 6.66 0.80 7.41
C TYR A 56 7.07 1.56 8.67
N PHE A 57 7.24 2.89 8.57
CA PHE A 57 7.61 3.74 9.70
C PHE A 57 6.47 3.82 10.73
N LEU A 58 5.23 4.00 10.26
CA LEU A 58 4.04 4.14 11.10
C LEU A 58 3.66 2.81 11.78
N LEU A 59 3.85 1.68 11.11
CA LEU A 59 3.68 0.34 11.67
C LEU A 59 4.88 -0.09 12.55
N GLY A 60 5.96 0.71 12.56
CA GLY A 60 7.26 0.42 13.14
C GLY A 60 7.33 0.37 14.67
N SER A 61 6.33 0.90 15.39
CA SER A 61 6.29 0.89 16.87
C SER A 61 5.02 0.29 17.50
N ASP A 62 3.88 0.21 16.79
CA ASP A 62 2.58 -0.25 17.35
C ASP A 62 1.86 -1.31 16.48
N GLY A 63 2.57 -1.92 15.54
CA GLY A 63 1.99 -2.77 14.49
C GLY A 63 1.43 -4.14 14.92
N GLU A 64 1.53 -4.50 16.20
CA GLU A 64 0.99 -5.77 16.72
C GLU A 64 -0.52 -5.73 16.97
N ASN A 65 -1.14 -4.55 17.08
CA ASN A 65 -2.58 -4.40 17.42
C ASN A 65 -3.48 -3.91 16.27
N ALA A 66 -2.90 -3.43 15.16
CA ALA A 66 -3.67 -2.94 14.02
C ALA A 66 -4.26 -4.06 13.13
N THR A 67 -4.03 -5.33 13.48
CA THR A 67 -4.38 -6.49 12.64
C THR A 67 -5.87 -6.90 12.69
N SER A 68 -6.76 -6.09 13.29
CA SER A 68 -8.18 -6.46 13.43
C SER A 68 -9.17 -5.64 12.59
N SER A 69 -8.77 -4.51 11.97
CA SER A 69 -9.77 -3.56 11.43
C SER A 69 -9.89 -3.41 9.91
N SER A 70 -8.96 -3.88 9.08
CA SER A 70 -8.99 -3.58 7.61
C SER A 70 -9.12 -4.78 6.66
N SER A 71 -9.59 -5.94 7.15
CA SER A 71 -10.10 -7.02 6.29
C SER A 71 -11.48 -7.48 6.73
N GLY A 72 -12.43 -6.53 6.81
CA GLY A 72 -13.83 -6.77 7.15
C GLY A 72 -14.75 -6.91 5.94
N LYS A 73 -14.42 -7.74 4.93
CA LYS A 73 -15.44 -8.23 3.98
C LYS A 73 -15.30 -9.72 3.71
N LYS A 74 -15.78 -10.55 4.66
CA LYS A 74 -16.44 -11.83 4.38
C LYS A 74 -17.33 -12.33 5.55
N ARG A 75 -18.64 -12.17 5.35
CA ARG A 75 -19.79 -13.04 5.69
C ARG A 75 -19.67 -14.13 6.78
N LYS A 76 -20.59 -14.11 7.75
CA LYS A 76 -21.39 -15.26 8.28
C LYS A 76 -22.63 -14.70 9.02
N SER A 77 -23.84 -14.93 8.51
CA SER A 77 -24.74 -16.06 8.80
C SER A 77 -25.56 -15.88 10.08
N LYS A 78 -26.82 -15.46 9.92
CA LYS A 78 -27.95 -16.05 10.63
C LYS A 78 -29.17 -16.02 9.73
#